data_AF-A0A3A9YFA1-F1
#
_entry.id   AF-A0A3A9YFA1-F1
#
_cell.length_a   1.000
_cell.length_b   1.000
_cell.length_c   1.000
_cell.angle_alpha   90.00
_cell.angle_beta   90.00
_cell.angle_gamma   90.00
#
_symmetry.space_group_name_H-M   'P 1'
#
loop_
_entity.id
_entity.type
_entity.pdbx_description
1 polymer ?
#
loop_
_entity_poly.entity_id
_entity_poly.type
_entity_poly.pdbx_seq_one_letter_code
_entity_poly.pdbx_strand_id
1 'polypeptide(L)'
;MGPKNLPSSSSRLNRGYNRAPHGALDAIRYIVDNGAKWQALPAGFPPWETVYAVFRRWHRAGVVAWIRDQLRRRIRTGKGRCPYPVTLIVDSQAVKGASTVAAASRGYDAGKKINGRKRHIAVDTLGLPVMITVTPDDPPADPQGLPDELVEEALIAPVPGCQRRNTRTAAQPAGVLQRCPAPYASEGPR
;
A
#
# COMPACT_ATOMS: atom_id res chain seq x y z
N MET A 1 -1.44 40.40 -43.96
CA MET A 1 -2.17 40.12 -42.70
C MET A 1 -1.92 38.65 -42.35
N GLY A 2 -0.86 38.35 -41.60
CA GLY A 2 -0.55 36.96 -41.21
C GLY A 2 -1.35 36.54 -39.98
N PRO A 3 -1.70 35.25 -39.82
CA PRO A 3 -2.42 34.78 -38.65
C PRO A 3 -1.54 34.98 -37.40
N LYS A 4 -2.07 35.73 -36.44
CA LYS A 4 -1.45 35.92 -35.12
C LYS A 4 -1.46 34.57 -34.40
N ASN A 5 -0.28 33.99 -34.17
CA ASN A 5 -0.10 32.82 -33.31
C ASN A 5 -0.76 33.05 -31.94
N LEU A 6 -1.79 32.27 -31.60
CA LEU A 6 -2.29 32.24 -30.22
C LEU A 6 -1.25 31.54 -29.33
N PRO A 7 -0.94 32.06 -28.13
CA PRO A 7 -0.06 31.38 -27.21
C PRO A 7 -0.71 30.07 -26.73
N SER A 8 -0.02 28.95 -26.94
CA SER A 8 -0.38 27.63 -26.43
C SER A 8 -0.69 27.67 -24.92
N SER A 9 -1.92 27.33 -24.55
CA SER A 9 -2.47 27.44 -23.20
C SER A 9 -1.82 26.48 -22.18
N SER A 10 -1.01 25.52 -22.63
CA SER A 10 -0.35 24.52 -21.78
C SER A 10 0.70 25.12 -20.84
N SER A 11 1.36 26.21 -21.26
CA SER A 11 2.48 26.81 -20.52
C SER A 11 2.07 27.51 -19.22
N ARG A 12 0.83 28.02 -19.14
CA ARG A 12 0.32 28.73 -17.95
C ARG A 12 -0.25 27.80 -16.89
N LEU A 13 -0.96 26.74 -17.30
CA LEU A 13 -1.50 25.72 -16.38
C LEU A 13 -0.38 24.91 -15.72
N ASN A 14 0.65 24.54 -16.48
CA ASN A 14 1.79 23.77 -15.97
C ASN A 14 2.61 24.53 -14.93
N ARG A 15 2.64 25.86 -14.96
CA ARG A 15 3.39 26.66 -13.99
C ARG A 15 2.73 26.68 -12.60
N GLY A 16 1.40 26.56 -12.55
CA GLY A 16 0.63 26.53 -11.30
C GLY A 16 0.60 25.14 -10.65
N TYR A 17 0.42 24.09 -11.45
CA TYR A 17 0.36 22.71 -10.94
C TYR A 17 1.70 22.21 -10.38
N ASN A 18 2.82 22.68 -10.96
CA ASN A 18 4.17 22.27 -10.57
C ASN A 18 4.67 22.89 -9.24
N ARG A 19 3.94 23.86 -8.67
CA ARG A 19 4.26 24.50 -7.36
C ARG A 19 3.19 24.29 -6.29
N ALA A 20 2.02 23.77 -6.64
CA ALA A 20 0.94 23.56 -5.68
C ALA A 20 1.18 22.27 -4.87
N PRO A 21 0.97 22.28 -3.53
CA PRO A 21 1.10 21.07 -2.70
C PRO A 21 0.17 19.93 -3.14
N HIS A 22 -0.96 20.25 -3.79
CA HIS A 22 -1.90 19.28 -4.32
C HIS A 22 -1.41 18.58 -5.60
N GLY A 23 -0.52 19.19 -6.39
CA GLY A 23 -0.14 18.68 -7.71
C GLY A 23 0.54 17.30 -7.66
N ALA A 24 1.36 17.04 -6.64
CA ALA A 24 1.98 15.74 -6.44
C ALA A 24 0.97 14.68 -5.94
N LEU A 25 0.03 15.08 -5.07
CA LEU A 25 -1.00 14.18 -4.56
C LEU A 25 -1.97 13.76 -5.67
N ASP A 26 -2.41 14.72 -6.50
CA ASP A 26 -3.31 14.46 -7.61
C ASP A 26 -2.64 13.59 -8.68
N ALA A 27 -1.35 13.81 -8.96
CA ALA A 27 -0.56 12.92 -9.81
C ALA A 27 -0.48 11.49 -9.25
N ILE A 28 -0.24 11.32 -7.95
CA ILE A 28 -0.21 9.99 -7.30
C ILE A 28 -1.58 9.31 -7.42
N ARG A 29 -2.68 10.05 -7.19
CA ARG A 29 -4.04 9.52 -7.34
C ARG A 29 -4.30 9.06 -8.77
N TYR A 30 -3.91 9.87 -9.76
CA TYR A 30 -4.04 9.51 -11.17
C TYR A 30 -3.32 8.19 -11.48
N ILE A 31 -2.07 8.05 -11.03
CA ILE A 31 -1.28 6.82 -11.22
C ILE A 31 -1.95 5.60 -10.61
N VAL A 32 -2.47 5.73 -9.39
CA VAL A 32 -3.13 4.62 -8.66
C VAL A 32 -4.44 4.21 -9.33
N ASP A 33 -5.25 5.18 -9.74
CA ASP A 33 -6.56 4.95 -10.36
C ASP A 33 -6.44 4.31 -11.76
N ASN A 34 -5.46 4.75 -12.55
CA ASN A 34 -5.28 4.32 -13.94
C ASN A 34 -4.28 3.17 -14.10
N GLY A 35 -3.57 2.78 -13.04
CA GLY A 35 -2.49 1.78 -13.11
C GLY A 35 -1.33 2.19 -14.02
N ALA A 36 -1.11 3.50 -14.19
CA ALA A 36 -0.12 4.03 -15.13
C ALA A 36 1.33 3.85 -14.62
N LYS A 37 2.28 3.70 -15.55
CA LYS A 37 3.71 3.81 -15.20
C LYS A 37 4.02 5.24 -14.78
N TRP A 38 4.94 5.44 -13.84
CA TRP A 38 5.39 6.79 -13.42
C TRP A 38 5.82 7.65 -14.60
N GLN A 39 6.60 7.10 -15.53
CA GLN A 39 7.07 7.78 -16.74
C GLN A 39 5.94 8.12 -17.74
N ALA A 40 4.78 7.49 -17.62
CA ALA A 40 3.62 7.72 -18.48
C ALA A 40 2.66 8.79 -17.90
N LEU A 41 3.11 9.57 -16.92
CA LEU A 41 2.33 10.65 -16.33
C LEU A 41 2.07 11.75 -17.37
N PRO A 42 0.81 12.22 -17.55
CA PRO A 42 0.50 13.28 -18.51
C PRO A 42 1.26 14.59 -18.24
N ALA A 43 1.58 15.33 -19.30
CA ALA A 43 2.33 16.58 -19.24
C ALA A 43 1.66 17.73 -18.46
N GLY A 44 0.40 17.56 -18.02
CA GLY A 44 -0.31 18.49 -17.15
C GLY A 44 0.09 18.41 -15.67
N PHE A 45 0.76 17.34 -15.26
CA PHE A 45 1.23 17.12 -13.90
C PHE A 45 2.68 17.61 -13.71
N PRO A 46 3.16 17.71 -12.45
CA PRO A 46 4.58 17.91 -12.19
C PRO A 46 5.41 16.78 -12.82
N PRO A 47 6.70 17.01 -13.15
CA PRO A 47 7.59 15.97 -13.66
C PRO A 47 7.53 14.71 -12.79
N TRP A 48 7.45 13.54 -13.42
CA TRP A 48 7.22 12.28 -12.70
C TRP A 48 8.33 11.98 -11.67
N GLU A 49 9.55 12.44 -11.91
CA GLU A 49 10.67 12.33 -10.98
C GLU A 49 10.40 13.09 -9.68
N THR A 50 9.82 14.29 -9.78
CA THR A 50 9.44 15.11 -8.64
C THR A 50 8.31 14.45 -7.86
N VAL A 51 7.27 13.99 -8.56
CA VAL A 51 6.15 13.27 -7.94
C VAL A 51 6.65 12.02 -7.22
N TYR A 52 7.50 11.22 -7.89
CA TYR A 52 8.07 10.01 -7.32
C TYR A 52 8.99 10.32 -6.12
N ALA A 53 9.77 11.40 -6.16
CA ALA A 53 10.61 11.81 -5.04
C ALA A 53 9.76 12.18 -3.81
N VAL A 54 8.65 12.90 -4.00
CA VAL A 54 7.67 13.21 -2.93
C VAL A 54 7.06 11.93 -2.38
N PHE A 55 6.53 11.07 -3.25
CA PHE A 55 5.95 9.78 -2.86
C PHE A 55 6.94 8.95 -2.06
N ARG A 56 8.19 8.80 -2.54
CA ARG A 56 9.25 8.05 -1.88
C ARG A 56 9.59 8.63 -0.51
N ARG A 57 9.59 9.95 -0.35
CA ARG A 57 9.80 10.62 0.95
C ARG A 57 8.67 10.29 1.92
N TRP A 58 7.41 10.39 1.47
CA TRP A 58 6.23 10.06 2.28
C TRP A 58 6.17 8.59 2.65
N HIS A 59 6.49 7.70 1.71
CA HIS A 59 6.56 6.26 1.96
C HIS A 59 7.58 5.94 3.04
N ARG A 60 8.80 6.48 2.94
CA ARG A 60 9.85 6.31 3.96
C ARG A 60 9.50 6.91 5.31
N ALA A 61 8.78 8.04 5.32
CA ALA A 61 8.29 8.67 6.54
C ALA A 61 7.05 7.98 7.15
N GLY A 62 6.55 6.89 6.54
CA GLY A 62 5.36 6.17 7.04
C GLY A 62 4.03 6.87 6.78
N VAL A 63 4.02 8.02 6.08
CA VAL A 63 2.79 8.80 5.81
C VAL A 63 1.76 8.00 5.02
N VAL A 64 2.21 7.24 4.01
CA VAL A 64 1.31 6.40 3.20
C VAL A 64 0.66 5.31 4.04
N ALA A 65 1.43 4.66 4.93
CA ALA A 65 0.91 3.64 5.84
C ALA A 65 -0.09 4.24 6.83
N TRP A 66 0.21 5.43 7.37
CA TRP A 66 -0.68 6.15 8.26
C TRP A 66 -2.02 6.50 7.57
N ILE A 67 -1.99 7.06 6.35
CA ILE A 67 -3.20 7.39 5.57
C ILE A 67 -4.04 6.13 5.34
N ARG A 68 -3.43 5.04 4.88
CA ARG A 68 -4.09 3.73 4.70
C ARG A 68 -4.78 3.28 5.99
N ASP A 69 -4.09 3.38 7.12
CA ASP A 69 -4.61 2.95 8.41
C ASP A 69 -5.79 3.81 8.88
N GLN A 70 -5.75 5.12 8.66
CA GLN A 70 -6.87 6.01 8.98
C GLN A 70 -8.10 5.73 8.10
N LEU A 71 -7.90 5.55 6.79
CA LEU A 71 -8.97 5.20 5.86
C LEU A 71 -9.60 3.85 6.22
N ARG A 72 -8.78 2.84 6.50
CA ARG A 72 -9.26 1.53 6.93
C ARG A 72 -10.10 1.63 8.19
N ARG A 73 -9.63 2.37 9.21
CA ARG A 73 -10.41 2.58 10.45
C ARG A 73 -11.77 3.20 10.17
N ARG A 74 -11.82 4.28 9.37
CA ARG A 74 -13.08 4.97 9.00
C ARG A 74 -14.06 4.06 8.27
N ILE A 75 -13.58 3.27 7.29
CA ILE A 75 -14.44 2.35 6.54
C ILE A 75 -14.97 1.23 7.46
N ARG A 76 -14.14 0.73 8.38
CA ARG A 76 -14.53 -0.32 9.32
C ARG A 76 -15.55 0.17 10.34
N THR A 77 -15.32 1.33 10.96
CA THR A 77 -16.28 1.92 11.91
C THR A 77 -17.59 2.29 11.22
N GLY A 78 -17.55 2.82 10.00
CA GLY A 78 -18.73 3.09 9.20
C GLY A 78 -19.56 1.84 8.87
N LYS A 79 -18.95 0.65 8.86
CA LYS A 79 -19.63 -0.65 8.70
C LYS A 79 -19.96 -1.32 10.05
N GLY A 80 -19.87 -0.60 11.17
CA GLY A 80 -20.13 -1.14 12.51
C GLY A 80 -19.13 -2.21 12.95
N ARG A 81 -17.94 -2.26 12.33
CA ARG A 81 -16.86 -3.19 12.68
C ARG A 81 -15.81 -2.51 13.54
N CYS A 82 -15.06 -3.32 14.29
CA CYS A 82 -13.93 -2.80 15.04
C CYS A 82 -12.93 -2.07 14.11
N PRO A 83 -12.39 -0.90 14.50
CA PRO A 83 -11.42 -0.15 13.70
C PRO A 83 -10.14 -0.94 13.37
N TYR A 84 -9.77 -1.88 14.23
CA TYR A 84 -8.63 -2.77 14.03
C TYR A 84 -9.07 -4.08 13.35
N PRO A 85 -8.28 -4.62 12.40
CA PRO A 85 -8.53 -5.92 11.82
C PRO A 85 -8.21 -7.01 12.85
N VAL A 86 -9.14 -7.95 13.03
CA VAL A 86 -9.00 -9.07 13.99
C VAL A 86 -8.59 -10.35 13.28
N THR A 87 -8.85 -10.40 11.97
CA THR A 87 -8.46 -11.51 11.09
C THR A 87 -7.83 -10.89 9.85
N LEU A 88 -6.69 -11.45 9.45
CA LEU A 88 -5.95 -11.07 8.25
C LEU A 88 -5.90 -12.27 7.32
N ILE A 89 -6.08 -12.01 6.03
CA ILE A 89 -5.81 -12.96 4.96
C ILE A 89 -4.49 -12.50 4.35
N VAL A 90 -3.50 -13.39 4.35
CA VAL A 90 -2.16 -13.13 3.81
C VAL A 90 -1.98 -14.00 2.58
N ASP A 91 -1.48 -13.39 1.52
CA ASP A 91 -1.08 -14.10 0.31
C ASP A 91 0.27 -13.58 -0.17
N SER A 92 1.03 -14.46 -0.81
CA SER A 92 2.33 -14.16 -1.38
C SER A 92 2.37 -14.48 -2.87
N GLN A 93 2.87 -13.53 -3.66
CA GLN A 93 2.97 -13.68 -5.10
C GLN A 93 4.38 -13.31 -5.60
N ALA A 94 5.04 -14.27 -6.23
CA ALA A 94 6.26 -14.03 -6.98
C ALA A 94 5.96 -13.29 -8.29
N VAL A 95 6.72 -12.24 -8.57
CA VAL A 95 6.59 -11.40 -9.77
C VAL A 95 7.95 -11.29 -10.43
N LYS A 96 7.99 -11.50 -11.74
CA LYS A 96 9.22 -11.39 -12.55
C LYS A 96 9.83 -10.00 -12.40
N GLY A 97 11.11 -9.95 -12.04
CA GLY A 97 11.85 -8.71 -11.93
C GLY A 97 12.07 -8.07 -13.30
N ALA A 98 11.90 -6.75 -13.38
CA ALA A 98 12.38 -5.99 -14.53
C ALA A 98 13.92 -5.96 -14.54
N SER A 99 14.53 -5.70 -15.70
CA SER A 99 16.00 -5.58 -15.84
C SER A 99 16.60 -4.47 -14.96
N THR A 100 15.79 -3.51 -14.54
CA THR A 100 16.18 -2.40 -13.66
C THR A 100 16.20 -2.78 -12.18
N VAL A 101 15.73 -3.97 -11.80
CA VAL A 101 15.73 -4.43 -10.40
C VAL A 101 17.12 -4.97 -10.04
N ALA A 102 17.73 -4.39 -9.01
CA ALA A 102 19.06 -4.77 -8.57
C ALA A 102 19.14 -6.25 -8.14
N ALA A 103 20.24 -6.92 -8.51
CA ALA A 103 20.48 -8.34 -8.21
C ALA A 103 20.35 -8.66 -6.71
N ALA A 104 20.88 -7.80 -5.84
CA ALA A 104 20.80 -7.94 -4.38
C ALA A 104 19.37 -7.94 -3.80
N SER A 105 18.38 -7.62 -4.63
CA SER A 105 16.98 -7.46 -4.21
C SER A 105 16.02 -8.32 -5.00
N ARG A 106 16.52 -9.32 -5.74
CA ARG A 106 15.73 -10.32 -6.47
C ARG A 106 16.20 -11.71 -6.08
N GLY A 107 15.28 -12.67 -6.03
CA GLY A 107 15.56 -14.09 -5.79
C GLY A 107 15.02 -14.95 -6.94
N TYR A 108 15.33 -16.24 -6.92
CA TYR A 108 14.80 -17.19 -7.89
C TYR A 108 13.83 -18.17 -7.21
N ASP A 109 12.56 -18.10 -7.57
CA ASP A 109 11.56 -19.10 -7.19
C ASP A 109 11.70 -20.32 -8.11
N ALA A 110 12.25 -21.41 -7.58
CA ALA A 110 12.45 -22.65 -8.32
C ALA A 110 11.12 -23.34 -8.70
N GLY A 111 10.07 -23.19 -7.90
CA GLY A 111 8.76 -23.79 -8.16
C GLY A 111 8.05 -23.11 -9.34
N LYS A 112 8.13 -21.77 -9.40
CA LYS A 112 7.52 -20.98 -10.49
C LYS A 112 8.48 -20.69 -11.64
N LYS A 113 9.77 -20.98 -11.47
CA LYS A 113 10.88 -20.64 -12.38
C LYS A 113 10.92 -19.14 -12.69
N ILE A 114 10.68 -18.32 -11.67
CA ILE A 114 10.64 -16.85 -11.78
C ILE A 114 11.87 -16.28 -11.10
N ASN A 115 12.61 -15.45 -11.82
CA ASN A 115 13.65 -14.60 -11.24
C ASN A 115 13.02 -13.23 -10.94
N GLY A 116 12.82 -12.92 -9.67
CA GLY A 116 11.92 -11.86 -9.30
C GLY A 116 11.89 -11.51 -7.82
N ARG A 117 10.76 -10.92 -7.43
CA ARG A 117 10.47 -10.55 -6.04
C ARG A 117 9.11 -11.12 -5.64
N LYS A 118 8.98 -11.46 -4.37
CA LYS A 118 7.73 -11.86 -3.75
C LYS A 118 7.09 -10.62 -3.15
N ARG A 119 5.85 -10.37 -3.53
CA ARG A 119 5.00 -9.42 -2.82
C ARG A 119 4.13 -10.20 -1.85
N HIS A 120 4.15 -9.79 -0.60
CA HIS A 120 3.30 -10.28 0.46
C HIS A 120 2.24 -9.22 0.74
N ILE A 121 0.97 -9.62 0.64
CA ILE A 121 -0.16 -8.71 0.84
C ILE A 121 -1.02 -9.28 1.96
N ALA A 122 -1.21 -8.48 3.01
CA ALA A 122 -2.16 -8.75 4.07
C ALA A 122 -3.38 -7.84 3.90
N VAL A 123 -4.56 -8.46 3.81
CA VAL A 123 -5.85 -7.76 3.76
C VAL A 123 -6.74 -8.17 4.94
N ASP A 124 -7.65 -7.29 5.31
CA ASP A 124 -8.70 -7.64 6.27
C ASP A 124 -9.86 -8.41 5.62
N THR A 125 -10.82 -8.84 6.43
CA THR A 125 -12.01 -9.57 5.97
C THR A 125 -12.97 -8.75 5.10
N LEU A 126 -12.79 -7.44 4.99
CA LEU A 126 -13.52 -6.54 4.10
C LEU A 126 -12.73 -6.26 2.82
N GLY A 127 -11.58 -6.91 2.62
CA GLY A 127 -10.67 -6.69 1.49
C GLY A 127 -9.83 -5.42 1.62
N LEU A 128 -9.77 -4.78 2.80
CA LEU A 128 -9.02 -3.55 3.00
C LEU A 128 -7.53 -3.86 3.24
N PRO A 129 -6.60 -3.21 2.50
CA PRO A 129 -5.16 -3.43 2.70
C PRO A 129 -4.70 -3.07 4.13
N VAL A 130 -3.94 -3.99 4.73
CA VAL A 130 -3.34 -3.82 6.06
C VAL A 130 -1.84 -3.65 5.95
N MET A 131 -1.17 -4.48 5.15
CA MET A 131 0.26 -4.32 4.88
C MET A 131 0.61 -4.91 3.52
N ILE A 132 1.59 -4.29 2.89
CA ILE A 132 2.21 -4.78 1.66
C ILE A 132 3.70 -4.74 1.92
N THR A 133 4.38 -5.87 1.77
CA THR A 133 5.83 -5.95 1.82
C THR A 133 6.34 -6.71 0.61
N VAL A 134 7.57 -6.39 0.20
CA VAL A 134 8.19 -7.01 -0.97
C VAL A 134 9.55 -7.52 -0.54
N THR A 135 9.74 -8.83 -0.64
CA THR A 135 10.98 -9.52 -0.33
C THR A 135 11.61 -10.11 -1.59
N PRO A 136 12.92 -10.39 -1.59
CA PRO A 136 13.52 -11.30 -2.55
C PRO A 136 12.89 -12.70 -2.42
N ASP A 137 12.81 -13.46 -3.52
CA ASP A 137 12.21 -14.82 -3.49
C ASP A 137 13.03 -15.82 -2.67
N ASP A 138 14.34 -15.59 -2.61
CA ASP A 138 15.35 -16.39 -1.90
C ASP A 138 16.34 -15.42 -1.24
N PRO A 139 16.09 -15.00 0.01
CA PRO A 139 16.99 -14.07 0.70
C PRO A 139 18.35 -14.76 0.96
N PRO A 140 19.49 -14.10 0.70
CA PRO A 140 20.79 -14.63 1.11
C PRO A 140 20.81 -14.82 2.64
N ALA A 141 21.61 -15.78 3.13
CA ALA A 141 21.64 -16.26 4.51
C ALA A 141 22.11 -15.25 5.61
N ASP A 142 21.79 -13.96 5.50
CA ASP A 142 22.19 -12.84 6.38
C ASP A 142 20.97 -11.97 6.77
N PRO A 143 20.92 -11.28 7.93
CA PRO A 143 19.88 -11.41 8.96
C PRO A 143 18.72 -10.41 8.74
N GLN A 144 18.67 -9.71 7.61
CA GLN A 144 17.65 -8.69 7.31
C GLN A 144 16.53 -9.21 6.40
N GLY A 145 16.73 -10.37 5.76
CA GLY A 145 15.67 -11.08 5.04
C GLY A 145 14.91 -11.97 6.00
N LEU A 146 13.75 -11.52 6.47
CA LEU A 146 12.87 -12.41 7.20
C LEU A 146 12.37 -13.49 6.22
N PRO A 147 12.53 -14.80 6.53
CA PRO A 147 11.87 -15.85 5.77
C PRO A 147 10.37 -15.59 5.68
N ASP A 148 9.73 -16.07 4.62
CA ASP A 148 8.32 -15.80 4.32
C ASP A 148 7.40 -16.09 5.53
N GLU A 149 7.71 -17.11 6.33
CA GLU A 149 6.99 -17.42 7.58
C GLU A 149 7.09 -16.32 8.66
N LEU A 150 8.28 -15.73 8.84
CA LEU A 150 8.48 -14.63 9.79
C LEU A 150 7.89 -13.32 9.27
N VAL A 151 7.77 -13.16 7.95
CA VAL A 151 7.00 -12.06 7.35
C VAL A 151 5.52 -12.22 7.69
N GLU A 152 4.95 -13.41 7.52
CA GLU A 152 3.56 -13.71 7.90
C GLU A 152 3.32 -13.55 9.40
N GLU A 153 4.25 -13.99 10.25
CA GLU A 153 4.14 -13.85 11.70
C GLU A 153 4.20 -12.37 12.13
N ALA A 154 5.13 -11.59 11.56
CA ALA A 154 5.23 -10.14 11.80
C ALA A 154 4.00 -9.38 11.28
N LEU A 155 3.37 -9.85 10.20
CA LEU A 155 2.13 -9.32 9.65
C LEU A 155 0.93 -9.56 10.59
N ILE A 156 0.97 -10.64 11.39
CA ILE A 156 -0.13 -11.12 12.24
C ILE A 156 0.08 -10.77 13.73
N ALA A 157 1.07 -9.93 14.06
CA ALA A 157 1.30 -9.51 15.44
C ALA A 157 0.00 -8.96 16.09
N PRO A 158 -0.35 -9.45 17.30
CA PRO A 158 -1.61 -9.09 17.93
C PRO A 158 -1.67 -7.58 18.17
N VAL A 159 -2.73 -6.95 17.66
CA VAL A 159 -2.99 -5.54 17.96
C VAL A 159 -3.19 -5.41 19.47
N PRO A 160 -2.49 -4.50 20.18
CA PRO A 160 -2.64 -4.34 21.61
C PRO A 160 -4.11 -4.17 22.02
N GLY A 161 -4.57 -5.05 22.91
CA GLY A 161 -5.95 -5.08 23.41
C GLY A 161 -6.96 -5.84 22.54
N CYS A 162 -6.60 -6.29 21.34
CA CYS A 162 -7.45 -7.17 20.52
C CYS A 162 -7.03 -8.63 20.74
N GLN A 163 -7.82 -9.40 21.49
CA GLN A 163 -7.51 -10.80 21.76
C GLN A 163 -7.56 -11.65 20.48
N ARG A 164 -6.45 -12.36 20.21
CA ARG A 164 -6.32 -13.33 19.11
C ARG A 164 -7.25 -14.51 19.35
N ARG A 165 -8.10 -14.86 18.38
CA ARG A 165 -8.74 -16.18 18.33
C ARG A 165 -8.00 -17.00 17.28
N ASN A 166 -7.22 -17.98 17.74
CA ASN A 166 -6.44 -18.87 16.89
C ASN A 166 -7.42 -19.81 16.16
N THR A 167 -7.58 -19.69 14.84
CA THR A 167 -8.51 -20.55 14.06
C THR A 167 -7.86 -21.85 13.55
N ARG A 168 -6.69 -22.24 14.07
CA ARG A 168 -6.11 -23.57 13.72
C ARG A 168 -6.86 -24.75 14.34
N THR A 169 -7.80 -24.52 15.26
CA THR A 169 -8.61 -25.59 15.84
C THR A 169 -10.04 -25.09 16.09
N ALA A 170 -11.00 -25.93 15.73
CA ALA A 170 -12.44 -25.85 16.01
C ALA A 170 -13.30 -25.04 15.02
N ALA A 171 -14.04 -25.79 14.20
CA ALA A 171 -15.41 -25.47 13.85
C ALA A 171 -16.22 -25.20 15.13
N GLN A 172 -16.90 -24.06 15.22
CA GLN A 172 -18.09 -23.86 16.07
C GLN A 172 -18.83 -22.55 15.69
N PRO A 173 -20.14 -22.46 16.02
CA PRO A 173 -21.14 -21.83 15.16
C PRO A 173 -21.27 -20.31 15.29
N ALA A 174 -22.04 -19.75 14.35
CA ALA A 174 -22.43 -18.34 14.26
C ALA A 174 -22.89 -17.78 15.61
N GLY A 175 -22.09 -16.88 16.18
CA GLY A 175 -22.46 -16.15 17.40
C GLY A 175 -21.27 -15.80 18.25
N VAL A 176 -20.34 -14.98 17.74
CA VAL A 176 -19.17 -14.58 18.54
C VAL A 176 -18.88 -13.09 18.38
N LEU A 177 -19.25 -12.34 19.43
CA LEU A 177 -19.03 -10.92 19.63
C LEU A 177 -17.53 -10.57 19.52
N GLN A 178 -17.22 -9.78 18.49
CA GLN A 178 -15.94 -9.13 18.24
C GLN A 178 -15.86 -7.85 19.09
N ARG A 179 -15.67 -7.98 20.41
CA ARG A 179 -15.50 -6.80 21.27
C ARG A 179 -14.08 -6.28 21.13
N CYS A 180 -13.94 -5.08 20.56
CA CYS A 180 -12.73 -4.30 20.68
C CYS A 180 -12.71 -3.56 22.01
N PRO A 181 -11.54 -3.42 22.65
CA PRO A 181 -11.42 -2.69 23.91
C PRO A 181 -11.79 -1.21 23.66
N ALA A 182 -12.64 -0.66 24.53
CA ALA A 182 -12.89 0.78 24.60
C ALA A 182 -11.55 1.46 24.93
N PRO A 183 -11.09 2.47 24.15
CA PRO A 183 -11.81 3.73 23.91
C PRO A 183 -12.22 4.02 22.45
N TYR A 184 -12.00 3.11 21.50
CA TYR A 184 -12.18 3.43 20.06
C TYR A 184 -13.63 3.26 19.53
N ALA A 185 -14.60 3.05 20.41
CA ALA A 185 -16.00 2.78 20.06
C ALA A 185 -16.89 4.03 20.01
N SER A 186 -16.40 5.22 20.41
CA SER A 186 -17.29 6.35 20.71
C SER A 186 -16.83 7.74 20.22
N GLU A 187 -16.13 7.85 19.09
CA GLU A 187 -16.00 9.16 18.42
C GLU A 187 -16.63 9.10 17.02
N GLY A 188 -17.96 9.18 17.00
CA GLY A 188 -18.70 9.62 15.81
C GLY A 188 -18.57 11.14 15.65
N PRO A 189 -18.66 11.67 14.42
CA PRO A 189 -18.55 13.11 14.20
C PRO A 189 -19.70 13.84 14.90
N ARG A 190 -19.37 14.90 15.65
CA ARG A 190 -20.33 15.94 16.04
C ARG A 190 -20.62 16.85 14.86
#